data_AF-A0A7X8ZTI5-F1
#
_entry.id   AF-A0A7X8ZTI5-F1
#
_cell.length_a   1.000
_cell.length_b   1.000
_cell.length_c   1.000
_cell.angle_alpha   90.00
_cell.angle_beta   90.00
_cell.angle_gamma   90.00
#
_symmetry.space_group_name_H-M   'P 1'
#
loop_
_entity.id
_entity.type
_entity.pdbx_description
1 polymer ?
#
loop_
_entity_poly.entity_id
_entity_poly.type
_entity_poly.pdbx_seq_one_letter_code
_entity_poly.pdbx_strand_id
1 'polypeptide(L)'
;MEYLLIFISAIFVNNIVLSQFLGICPFLGVSKKVETAVGMGAAVAFVLTLATIVTFLLQKFVLDAFDLGYLQTIAFILVIAGLVQMVEIILKKVSPSLYQALGVFLPLITTNCCILGVAILVIQKDFDLLTGVVYAFSTALGFALALIVFAGLREQMSLSNIPKGMEGTPIALITAGLLAMAFMGFSGIV
;
A
#
# COMPACT_ATOMS: atom_id res chain seq x y z
N MET A 1 -12.41 -12.34 -18.89
CA MET A 1 -13.13 -12.52 -17.60
C MET A 1 -12.18 -12.74 -16.44
N GLU A 2 -11.05 -13.42 -16.63
CA GLU A 2 -10.02 -13.64 -15.60
C GLU A 2 -9.44 -12.33 -15.02
N TYR A 3 -9.06 -11.36 -15.87
CA TYR A 3 -8.52 -10.07 -15.42
C TYR A 3 -9.51 -9.22 -14.60
N LEU A 4 -10.81 -9.27 -14.93
CA LEU A 4 -11.85 -8.52 -14.22
C LEU A 4 -12.16 -9.16 -12.85
N LEU A 5 -12.12 -10.49 -12.76
CA LEU A 5 -12.19 -11.22 -11.50
C LEU A 5 -10.96 -10.99 -10.63
N ILE A 6 -9.76 -10.92 -11.21
CA ILE A 6 -8.53 -10.54 -10.47
C ILE A 6 -8.62 -9.09 -9.99
N PHE A 7 -9.16 -8.19 -10.80
CA PHE A 7 -9.33 -6.78 -10.43
C PHE A 7 -10.31 -6.62 -9.26
N ILE A 8 -11.47 -7.27 -9.35
CA ILE A 8 -12.49 -7.23 -8.29
C ILE A 8 -12.01 -7.99 -7.04
N SER A 9 -11.37 -9.16 -7.20
CA SER A 9 -10.88 -9.92 -6.05
C SER A 9 -9.71 -9.23 -5.37
N ALA A 10 -8.76 -8.63 -6.09
CA ALA A 10 -7.63 -7.92 -5.47
C ALA A 10 -8.06 -6.63 -4.77
N ILE A 11 -9.11 -5.94 -5.27
CA ILE A 11 -9.63 -4.73 -4.65
C ILE A 11 -10.51 -5.04 -3.42
N PHE A 12 -11.41 -6.02 -3.53
CA PHE A 12 -12.46 -6.26 -2.53
C PHE A 12 -12.28 -7.52 -1.67
N VAL A 13 -11.62 -8.58 -2.16
CA VAL A 13 -11.64 -9.90 -1.51
C VAL A 13 -10.29 -10.25 -0.88
N ASN A 14 -9.20 -10.06 -1.63
CA ASN A 14 -7.81 -10.17 -1.18
C ASN A 14 -7.22 -8.78 -0.88
N ASN A 15 -8.00 -7.89 -0.25
CA ASN A 15 -7.46 -6.59 0.14
C ASN A 15 -6.36 -6.80 1.19
N ILE A 16 -5.11 -6.63 0.78
CA ILE A 16 -3.91 -6.90 1.59
C ILE A 16 -3.86 -6.02 2.86
N VAL A 17 -4.55 -4.88 2.87
CA VAL A 17 -4.59 -3.96 4.01
C VAL A 17 -5.57 -4.43 5.08
N LEU A 18 -6.73 -4.96 4.68
CA LEU A 18 -7.84 -5.27 5.59
C LEU A 18 -7.95 -6.77 5.91
N SER A 19 -7.49 -7.64 5.00
CA SER A 19 -7.47 -9.10 5.21
C SER A 19 -6.10 -9.63 5.64
N GLN A 20 -5.00 -8.99 5.24
CA GLN A 20 -3.64 -9.45 5.59
C GLN A 20 -2.92 -8.49 6.55
N PHE A 21 -3.54 -7.37 6.94
CA PHE A 21 -2.99 -6.40 7.88
C PHE A 21 -1.61 -5.83 7.48
N LEU A 22 -1.34 -5.71 6.18
CA LEU A 22 -0.12 -5.10 5.66
C LEU A 22 -0.32 -3.60 5.36
N GLY A 23 0.69 -2.78 5.65
CA GLY A 23 0.69 -1.34 5.36
C GLY A 23 0.10 -0.45 6.46
N ILE A 24 0.03 -0.94 7.71
CA ILE A 24 -0.57 -0.20 8.84
C ILE A 24 0.25 1.05 9.21
N CYS A 25 1.56 1.05 9.00
CA CYS A 25 2.46 2.14 9.39
C CYS A 25 2.07 3.50 8.76
N PRO A 26 1.96 3.61 7.42
CA PRO A 26 1.45 4.84 6.80
C PRO A 26 -0.05 5.05 7.05
N PHE A 27 -0.80 3.96 7.24
CA PHE A 27 -2.23 4.02 7.49
C PHE A 27 -2.57 4.76 8.79
N LEU A 28 -1.82 4.53 9.87
CA LEU A 28 -2.04 5.27 11.13
C LEU A 28 -1.40 6.67 11.14
N GLY A 29 -0.30 6.85 10.39
CA GLY A 29 0.48 8.08 10.37
C GLY A 29 -0.12 9.22 9.54
N VAL A 30 -0.72 8.90 8.39
CA VAL A 30 -1.12 9.89 7.37
C VAL A 30 -2.64 10.10 7.28
N SER A 31 -3.43 9.32 8.03
CA SER A 31 -4.89 9.33 7.94
C SER A 31 -5.58 10.45 8.73
N LYS A 32 -4.91 11.57 9.02
CA LYS A 32 -5.54 12.68 9.76
C LYS A 32 -6.37 13.60 8.88
N LYS A 33 -6.03 13.68 7.59
CA LYS A 33 -6.71 14.51 6.59
C LYS A 33 -6.90 13.69 5.33
N VAL A 34 -8.05 13.84 4.67
CA VAL A 34 -8.32 13.15 3.41
C VAL A 34 -7.34 13.59 2.30
N GLU A 35 -6.99 14.88 2.23
CA GLU A 35 -6.05 15.40 1.22
C GLU A 35 -4.68 14.72 1.27
N THR A 36 -4.13 14.51 2.48
CA THR A 36 -2.84 13.83 2.66
C THR A 36 -2.94 12.33 2.38
N ALA A 37 -4.07 11.71 2.72
CA ALA A 37 -4.34 10.30 2.44
C ALA A 37 -4.41 10.02 0.93
N VAL A 38 -5.08 10.88 0.15
CA VAL A 38 -5.15 10.76 -1.32
C VAL A 38 -3.75 10.84 -1.94
N GLY A 39 -2.95 11.82 -1.52
CA GLY A 39 -1.58 11.97 -2.01
C GLY A 39 -0.68 10.77 -1.69
N MET A 40 -0.80 10.23 -0.47
CA MET A 40 -0.07 9.03 -0.07
C MET A 40 -0.51 7.79 -0.86
N GLY A 41 -1.82 7.61 -1.07
CA GLY A 41 -2.37 6.51 -1.86
C GLY A 41 -1.85 6.53 -3.29
N ALA A 42 -1.83 7.70 -3.92
CA ALA A 42 -1.29 7.87 -5.27
C ALA A 42 0.22 7.57 -5.35
N ALA A 43 1.00 8.05 -4.37
CA ALA A 43 2.44 7.77 -4.31
C ALA A 43 2.72 6.26 -4.15
N VAL A 44 2.00 5.59 -3.25
CA VAL A 44 2.10 4.13 -3.06
C VAL A 44 1.70 3.39 -4.33
N ALA A 45 0.65 3.81 -5.03
CA ALA A 45 0.24 3.18 -6.28
C ALA A 45 1.32 3.25 -7.37
N PHE A 46 1.96 4.40 -7.50
CA PHE A 46 3.06 4.59 -8.45
C PHE A 46 4.28 3.74 -8.08
N VAL A 47 4.69 3.74 -6.81
CA VAL A 47 5.84 2.94 -6.36
C VAL A 47 5.55 1.45 -6.47
N LEU A 48 4.34 1.00 -6.09
CA LEU A 48 3.98 -0.42 -6.10
C LEU A 48 3.97 -1.00 -7.51
N THR A 49 3.40 -0.28 -8.47
CA THR A 49 3.35 -0.71 -9.87
C THR A 49 4.74 -0.81 -10.49
N LEU A 50 5.56 0.22 -10.34
CA LEU A 50 6.93 0.22 -10.84
C LEU A 50 7.81 -0.81 -10.14
N ALA A 51 7.71 -0.93 -8.81
CA ALA A 51 8.45 -1.92 -8.05
C ALA A 51 8.14 -3.32 -8.56
N THR A 52 6.86 -3.65 -8.77
CA THR A 52 6.45 -4.97 -9.28
C THR A 52 7.06 -5.29 -10.65
N ILE A 53 7.10 -4.33 -11.56
CA ILE A 53 7.72 -4.51 -12.90
C ILE A 53 9.21 -4.82 -12.74
N VAL A 54 9.92 -3.99 -11.97
CA VAL A 54 11.38 -4.10 -11.83
C VAL A 54 11.74 -5.37 -11.07
N THR A 55 11.05 -5.69 -9.97
CA THR A 55 11.32 -6.89 -9.16
C THR A 55 11.00 -8.16 -9.93
N PHE A 56 9.97 -8.16 -10.79
CA PHE A 56 9.65 -9.30 -11.65
C PHE A 56 10.77 -9.58 -12.67
N LEU A 57 11.25 -8.54 -13.34
CA LEU A 57 12.39 -8.66 -14.27
C LEU A 57 13.65 -9.12 -13.53
N LEU A 58 13.92 -8.55 -12.36
CA LEU A 58 15.09 -8.90 -11.56
C LEU A 58 15.03 -10.36 -11.09
N GLN A 59 13.85 -10.84 -10.69
CA GLN A 59 13.65 -12.26 -10.34
C GLN A 59 13.97 -13.18 -11.52
N LYS A 60 13.30 -12.99 -12.67
CA LYS A 60 13.42 -13.89 -13.83
C LYS A 60 14.79 -13.83 -14.51
N PHE A 61 15.38 -12.65 -14.66
CA PHE A 61 16.61 -12.48 -15.42
C PHE A 61 17.88 -12.59 -14.58
N VAL A 62 17.80 -12.38 -13.26
CA VAL A 62 18.98 -12.39 -12.38
C VAL A 62 18.86 -13.51 -11.35
N LEU A 63 17.85 -13.51 -10.50
CA LEU A 63 17.83 -14.45 -9.38
C LEU A 63 17.63 -15.90 -9.83
N ASP A 64 16.70 -16.15 -10.75
CA ASP A 64 16.45 -17.49 -11.26
C ASP A 64 17.60 -17.96 -12.17
N ALA A 65 18.23 -17.04 -12.90
CA ALA A 65 19.35 -17.36 -13.80
C ALA A 65 20.65 -17.71 -13.05
N PHE A 66 20.89 -17.08 -11.90
CA PHE A 66 22.07 -17.30 -11.07
C PHE A 66 21.80 -18.20 -9.85
N ASP A 67 20.58 -18.75 -9.70
CA ASP A 67 20.13 -19.59 -8.58
C ASP A 67 20.26 -18.89 -7.20
N LEU A 68 20.00 -17.58 -7.17
CA LEU A 68 20.20 -16.67 -6.04
C LEU A 68 18.91 -16.37 -5.24
N GLY A 69 18.00 -17.34 -5.14
CA GLY A 69 16.69 -17.16 -4.50
C GLY A 69 16.75 -16.64 -3.05
N TYR A 70 17.82 -16.95 -2.30
CA TYR A 70 18.00 -16.49 -0.92
C TYR A 70 18.21 -14.97 -0.77
N LEU A 71 18.60 -14.27 -1.85
CA LEU A 71 18.83 -12.82 -1.85
C LEU A 71 17.58 -12.01 -2.24
N GLN A 72 16.47 -12.67 -2.56
CA GLN A 72 15.24 -12.04 -3.06
C GLN A 72 14.77 -10.85 -2.22
N THR A 73 14.60 -11.05 -0.92
CA THR A 73 14.10 -10.00 -0.02
C THR A 73 15.03 -8.78 0.01
N ILE A 74 16.35 -9.01 0.06
CA ILE A 74 17.34 -7.92 0.12
C ILE A 74 17.36 -7.16 -1.20
N ALA A 75 17.35 -7.88 -2.33
CA ALA A 75 17.31 -7.27 -3.65
C ALA A 75 16.05 -6.41 -3.84
N PHE A 76 14.89 -6.89 -3.39
CA PHE A 76 13.63 -6.15 -3.54
C PHE A 76 13.61 -4.89 -2.69
N ILE A 77 14.08 -4.96 -1.44
CA ILE A 77 14.17 -3.77 -0.58
C ILE A 77 15.08 -2.71 -1.21
N LEU A 78 16.22 -3.11 -1.81
CA LEU A 78 17.12 -2.17 -2.50
C LEU A 78 16.45 -1.51 -3.72
N VAL A 79 15.72 -2.29 -4.54
CA VAL A 79 14.97 -1.75 -5.67
C VAL A 79 13.90 -0.76 -5.21
N ILE A 80 13.11 -1.13 -4.20
CA ILE A 80 12.06 -0.27 -3.66
C ILE A 80 12.68 1.02 -3.08
N ALA A 81 13.78 0.92 -2.32
CA ALA A 81 14.47 2.07 -1.78
C ALA A 81 14.95 3.05 -2.87
N GLY A 82 15.52 2.53 -3.96
CA GLY A 82 15.92 3.35 -5.11
C GLY A 82 14.74 4.06 -5.79
N LEU A 83 13.62 3.34 -5.97
CA LEU A 83 12.41 3.91 -6.57
C LEU A 83 11.76 4.98 -5.69
N VAL A 84 11.67 4.77 -4.37
CA VAL A 84 11.13 5.78 -3.45
C VAL A 84 12.02 7.01 -3.41
N GLN A 85 13.35 6.84 -3.43
CA GLN A 85 14.27 7.97 -3.49
C GLN A 85 14.06 8.82 -4.75
N MET A 86 13.82 8.17 -5.89
CA MET A 86 13.45 8.87 -7.13
C MET A 86 12.14 9.64 -6.97
N VAL A 87 11.11 9.01 -6.38
CA VAL A 87 9.81 9.66 -6.12
C VAL A 87 9.95 10.86 -5.18
N GLU A 88 10.82 10.78 -4.17
CA GLU A 88 11.11 11.91 -3.28
C GLU A 88 11.60 13.14 -4.04
N ILE A 89 12.55 12.95 -4.95
CA ILE A 89 13.13 14.03 -5.75
C ILE A 89 12.07 14.62 -6.70
N ILE A 90 11.22 13.78 -7.29
CA ILE A 90 10.13 14.23 -8.16
C ILE A 90 9.11 15.05 -7.37
N LEU A 91 8.69 14.57 -6.20
CA LEU A 91 7.71 15.27 -5.36
C LEU A 91 8.22 16.63 -4.87
N LYS A 92 9.51 16.75 -4.54
CA LYS A 92 10.14 18.04 -4.21
C LYS A 92 10.00 19.07 -5.32
N LYS A 93 10.04 18.64 -6.59
CA LYS A 93 10.03 19.53 -7.76
C LYS A 93 8.62 19.81 -8.28
N VAL A 94 7.74 18.82 -8.28
CA VAL A 94 6.40 18.93 -8.89
C VAL A 94 5.39 19.51 -7.90
N SER A 95 5.45 19.14 -6.63
CA SER A 95 4.44 19.50 -5.63
C SER A 95 5.06 19.75 -4.25
N PRO A 96 5.64 20.94 -4.01
CA PRO A 96 6.28 21.27 -2.73
C PRO A 96 5.31 21.24 -1.54
N SER A 97 4.02 21.54 -1.75
CA SER A 97 2.98 21.42 -0.73
C SER A 97 2.78 19.97 -0.26
N LEU A 98 2.76 19.03 -1.21
CA LEU A 98 2.62 17.61 -0.92
C LEU A 98 3.88 17.06 -0.24
N TYR A 99 5.07 17.52 -0.69
CA TYR A 99 6.33 17.16 -0.04
C TYR A 99 6.42 17.70 1.40
N GLN A 100 5.94 18.91 1.69
CA GLN A 100 5.88 19.42 3.07
C GLN A 100 4.94 18.59 3.97
N ALA A 101 3.82 18.11 3.42
CA ALA A 101 2.86 17.31 4.17
C ALA A 101 3.33 15.85 4.39
N LEU A 102 4.04 15.27 3.42
CA LEU A 102 4.40 13.85 3.40
C LEU A 102 5.89 13.57 3.60
N GLY A 103 6.78 14.57 3.58
CA GLY A 103 8.23 14.39 3.51
C GLY A 103 8.81 13.47 4.59
N VAL A 104 8.26 13.53 5.81
CA VAL A 104 8.65 12.65 6.93
C VAL A 104 8.16 11.20 6.74
N PHE A 105 7.08 11.01 5.98
CA PHE A 105 6.43 9.73 5.72
C PHE A 105 6.87 9.05 4.42
N LEU A 106 7.61 9.74 3.53
CA LEU A 106 8.17 9.14 2.32
C LEU A 106 9.08 7.93 2.62
N PRO A 107 9.98 7.98 3.63
CA PRO A 107 10.74 6.80 4.05
C PRO A 107 9.89 5.64 4.60
N LEU A 108 8.63 5.88 4.99
CA LEU A 108 7.73 4.78 5.37
C LEU A 108 7.23 4.00 4.15
N ILE A 109 7.38 4.53 2.93
CA ILE A 109 7.07 3.80 1.70
C ILE A 109 8.11 2.69 1.48
N THR A 110 9.40 2.94 1.74
CA THR A 110 10.46 1.93 1.52
C THR A 110 10.31 0.72 2.42
N THR A 111 9.88 0.94 3.66
CA THR A 111 9.66 -0.10 4.66
C THR A 111 8.20 -0.57 4.71
N ASN A 112 7.39 -0.23 3.70
CA ASN A 112 6.00 -0.62 3.66
C ASN A 112 5.86 -2.12 3.35
N CYS A 113 5.35 -2.88 4.32
CA CYS A 113 5.13 -4.31 4.16
C CYS A 113 4.13 -4.66 3.05
N CYS A 114 3.18 -3.78 2.71
CA CYS A 114 2.29 -3.98 1.56
C CYS A 114 3.08 -4.02 0.25
N ILE A 115 4.07 -3.14 0.08
CA ILE A 115 4.84 -3.06 -1.18
C ILE A 115 5.73 -4.28 -1.36
N LEU A 116 6.49 -4.63 -0.31
CA LEU A 116 7.33 -5.82 -0.33
C LEU A 116 6.49 -7.10 -0.47
N GLY A 117 5.38 -7.20 0.26
CA GLY A 117 4.50 -8.37 0.24
C GLY A 117 3.89 -8.64 -1.14
N VAL A 118 3.41 -7.60 -1.83
CA VAL A 118 2.88 -7.72 -3.20
C VAL A 118 3.98 -8.18 -4.17
N ALA A 119 5.18 -7.60 -4.09
CA ALA A 119 6.28 -7.99 -4.97
C ALA A 119 6.64 -9.48 -4.82
N ILE A 120 6.64 -9.99 -3.59
CA ILE A 120 6.88 -11.41 -3.30
C ILE A 120 5.69 -12.28 -3.76
N LEU A 121 4.45 -11.85 -3.48
CA LEU A 121 3.24 -12.60 -3.84
C LEU A 121 3.07 -12.75 -5.35
N VAL A 122 3.43 -11.75 -6.15
CA VAL A 122 3.37 -11.81 -7.61
C VAL A 122 4.27 -12.93 -8.15
N ILE A 123 5.41 -13.16 -7.51
CA ILE A 123 6.36 -14.20 -7.88
C ILE A 123 5.92 -15.56 -7.34
N GLN A 124 5.49 -15.65 -6.08
CA GLN A 124 5.02 -16.91 -5.49
C GLN A 124 3.78 -17.47 -6.18
N LYS A 125 2.94 -16.60 -6.77
CA LYS A 125 1.76 -17.02 -7.53
C LYS A 125 2.06 -17.26 -9.02
N ASP A 126 3.33 -17.21 -9.44
CA ASP A 126 3.77 -17.37 -10.83
C ASP A 126 2.94 -16.54 -11.83
N PHE A 127 2.62 -15.29 -11.47
CA PHE A 127 1.87 -14.42 -12.36
C PHE A 127 2.73 -14.00 -13.55
N ASP A 128 2.11 -13.91 -14.73
CA ASP A 128 2.72 -13.24 -15.88
C ASP A 128 2.89 -11.74 -15.60
N LEU A 129 3.84 -11.08 -16.27
CA LEU A 129 4.22 -9.68 -16.01
C LEU A 129 3.00 -8.75 -16.08
N LEU A 130 2.17 -8.94 -17.10
CA LEU A 130 0.92 -8.19 -17.28
C LEU A 130 -0.07 -8.42 -16.13
N THR A 131 -0.26 -9.69 -15.73
CA THR A 131 -1.14 -10.06 -14.61
C THR A 131 -0.63 -9.52 -13.28
N GLY A 132 0.69 -9.56 -13.06
CA GLY A 132 1.35 -9.00 -11.87
C GLY A 132 1.18 -7.49 -11.74
N VAL A 133 1.31 -6.75 -12.85
CA VAL A 133 1.07 -5.29 -12.87
C VAL A 133 -0.38 -4.96 -12.56
N VAL A 134 -1.32 -5.67 -13.17
CA VAL A 134 -2.75 -5.48 -12.90
C VAL A 134 -3.07 -5.78 -11.43
N TYR A 135 -2.50 -6.86 -10.87
CA TYR A 135 -2.64 -7.22 -9.46
C TYR A 135 -2.07 -6.15 -8.51
N ALA A 136 -0.87 -5.66 -8.80
CA ALA A 136 -0.21 -4.61 -8.02
C ALA A 136 -0.98 -3.30 -8.05
N PHE A 137 -1.44 -2.87 -9.24
CA PHE A 137 -2.26 -1.67 -9.38
C PHE A 137 -3.59 -1.78 -8.65
N SER A 138 -4.25 -2.94 -8.76
CA SER A 138 -5.50 -3.24 -8.06
C SER A 138 -5.31 -3.18 -6.54
N THR A 139 -4.22 -3.77 -6.04
CA THR A 139 -3.88 -3.74 -4.60
C THR A 139 -3.59 -2.32 -4.12
N ALA A 140 -2.86 -1.52 -4.91
CA ALA A 140 -2.59 -0.13 -4.60
C ALA A 140 -3.88 0.71 -4.51
N LEU A 141 -4.82 0.50 -5.43
CA LEU A 141 -6.13 1.14 -5.37
C LEU A 141 -6.90 0.72 -4.12
N GLY A 142 -6.87 -0.55 -3.76
CA GLY A 142 -7.45 -1.06 -2.51
C GLY A 142 -6.84 -0.38 -1.26
N PHE A 143 -5.52 -0.20 -1.24
CA PHE A 143 -4.83 0.55 -0.18
C PHE A 143 -5.25 2.01 -0.13
N ALA A 144 -5.29 2.69 -1.28
CA ALA A 144 -5.68 4.09 -1.37
C ALA A 144 -7.13 4.29 -0.89
N LEU A 145 -8.06 3.42 -1.31
CA LEU A 145 -9.46 3.46 -0.91
C LEU A 145 -9.60 3.27 0.61
N ALA A 146 -8.96 2.23 1.17
CA ALA A 146 -8.99 1.99 2.60
C ALA A 146 -8.44 3.18 3.41
N LEU A 147 -7.34 3.78 2.94
CA LEU A 147 -6.72 4.94 3.58
C LEU A 147 -7.62 6.18 3.53
N ILE A 148 -8.28 6.44 2.40
CA ILE A 148 -9.19 7.58 2.21
C ILE A 148 -10.43 7.42 3.10
N VAL A 149 -11.03 6.23 3.13
CA VAL A 149 -12.19 5.95 4.00
C VAL A 149 -11.82 6.14 5.47
N PHE A 150 -10.66 5.61 5.89
CA PHE A 150 -10.20 5.76 7.27
C PHE A 150 -9.87 7.22 7.62
N ALA A 151 -9.27 7.98 6.70
CA ALA A 151 -9.03 9.40 6.89
C ALA A 151 -10.34 10.18 7.04
N GLY A 152 -11.35 9.89 6.23
CA GLY A 152 -12.68 10.49 6.35
C GLY A 152 -13.35 10.21 7.69
N LEU A 153 -13.28 8.96 8.17
CA LEU A 153 -13.77 8.60 9.50
C LEU A 153 -13.02 9.35 10.61
N ARG A 154 -11.70 9.48 10.51
CA ARG A 154 -10.91 10.23 11.51
C ARG A 154 -11.19 11.73 11.49
N GLU A 155 -11.42 12.31 10.31
CA GLU A 155 -11.79 13.71 10.17
C GLU A 155 -13.17 13.97 10.78
N GLN A 156 -14.15 13.09 10.55
CA GLN A 156 -15.47 13.17 11.18
C GLN A 156 -15.42 12.99 12.71
N MET A 157 -14.61 12.05 13.20
CA MET A 157 -14.43 11.84 14.63
C MET A 157 -13.79 13.05 15.33
N SER A 158 -12.94 13.80 14.64
CA SER A 158 -12.33 15.01 15.20
C SER A 158 -13.34 16.13 15.51
N LEU A 159 -14.52 16.08 14.85
CA LEU A 159 -15.63 16.99 15.10
C LEU A 159 -16.58 16.48 16.20
N SER A 160 -16.36 15.26 16.70
CA SER A 160 -17.21 14.63 17.71
C SER A 160 -16.56 14.70 19.10
N ASN A 161 -17.38 14.75 20.15
CA ASN A 161 -16.88 14.76 21.52
C ASN A 161 -16.41 13.36 21.94
N ILE A 162 -15.11 13.12 21.85
CA ILE A 162 -14.46 11.88 22.30
C ILE A 162 -14.00 12.07 23.75
N PRO A 163 -14.08 11.06 24.63
CA PRO A 163 -13.47 11.12 25.96
C PRO A 163 -11.96 11.39 25.87
N LYS A 164 -11.44 12.32 26.69
CA LYS A 164 -10.01 12.75 26.65
C LYS A 164 -8.99 11.60 26.69
N GLY A 165 -9.32 10.50 27.37
CA GLY A 165 -8.45 9.32 27.45
C GLY A 165 -8.40 8.46 26.18
N MET A 166 -9.34 8.64 25.24
CA MET A 166 -9.42 7.89 23.98
C MET A 166 -8.98 8.69 22.75
N GLU A 167 -8.66 9.97 22.91
CA GLU A 167 -8.24 10.84 21.81
C GLU A 167 -6.96 10.34 21.13
N GLY A 168 -6.90 10.50 19.80
CA GLY A 168 -5.72 10.18 19.01
C GLY A 168 -5.63 8.71 18.59
N THR A 169 -4.54 8.03 18.99
CA THR A 169 -4.20 6.67 18.55
C THR A 169 -5.17 5.59 19.06
N PRO A 170 -5.67 5.61 20.32
CA PRO A 170 -6.58 4.59 20.83
C PRO A 170 -7.87 4.48 20.00
N ILE A 171 -8.57 5.60 19.77
CA ILE A 171 -9.79 5.59 18.95
C ILE A 171 -9.50 5.26 17.48
N ALA A 172 -8.32 5.64 16.96
CA ALA A 172 -7.91 5.27 15.61
C ALA A 172 -7.75 3.75 15.46
N LEU A 173 -7.20 3.06 16.47
CA LEU A 173 -7.09 1.60 16.46
C LEU A 173 -8.45 0.91 16.59
N ILE A 174 -9.33 1.42 17.46
CA ILE A 174 -10.70 0.88 17.59
C ILE A 174 -11.46 1.02 16.27
N THR A 175 -11.42 2.21 15.65
CA THR A 175 -12.06 2.43 14.36
C THR A 175 -11.44 1.64 13.22
N ALA A 176 -10.12 1.46 13.22
CA ALA A 176 -9.45 0.56 12.27
C ALA A 176 -9.92 -0.88 12.45
N GLY A 177 -10.10 -1.35 13.68
CA GLY A 177 -10.64 -2.68 13.98
C GLY A 177 -12.10 -2.85 13.54
N LEU A 178 -12.96 -1.86 13.79
CA LEU A 178 -14.35 -1.85 13.30
C LEU A 178 -14.41 -1.85 11.78
N LEU A 179 -13.55 -1.05 11.13
CA LEU A 179 -13.43 -1.00 9.68
C LEU A 179 -12.97 -2.36 9.12
N ALA A 180 -11.97 -3.00 9.75
CA ALA A 180 -11.50 -4.32 9.35
C ALA A 180 -12.62 -5.38 9.44
N MET A 181 -13.42 -5.37 10.51
CA MET A 181 -14.58 -6.28 10.64
C MET A 181 -15.63 -6.03 9.55
N ALA A 182 -15.90 -4.77 9.19
CA ALA A 182 -16.81 -4.44 8.10
C ALA A 182 -16.29 -4.96 6.75
N PHE A 183 -14.99 -4.86 6.50
CA PHE A 183 -14.36 -5.34 5.28
C PHE A 183 -14.22 -6.87 5.21
N MET A 184 -14.08 -7.57 6.35
CA MET A 184 -14.13 -9.04 6.38
C MET A 184 -15.46 -9.61 5.86
N GLY A 185 -16.54 -8.83 5.91
CA GLY A 185 -17.82 -9.20 5.29
C GLY A 185 -17.75 -9.38 3.76
N PHE A 186 -16.76 -8.78 3.09
CA PHE A 186 -16.56 -8.94 1.64
C PHE A 186 -15.75 -10.19 1.26
N SER A 187 -15.17 -10.89 2.24
CA SER A 187 -14.33 -12.08 2.02
C SER A 187 -15.07 -13.25 1.35
N GLY A 188 -16.42 -13.26 1.38
CA GLY A 188 -17.24 -14.31 0.77
C GLY A 188 -17.87 -13.96 -0.59
N ILE A 189 -17.45 -12.88 -1.25
CA ILE A 189 -18.09 -12.37 -2.49
C ILE A 189 -17.55 -13.03 -3.78
N VAL A 190 -16.44 -13.78 -3.71
CA VAL A 190 -15.91 -14.60 -4.83
C VAL A 190 -15.57 -16.01 -4.39
#